data_AF-A0A8H6JDY3-F1
#
_entry.id   AF-A0A8H6JDY3-F1
#
_cell.length_a   1.000
_cell.length_b   1.000
_cell.length_c   1.000
_cell.angle_alpha   90.00
_cell.angle_beta   90.00
_cell.angle_gamma   90.00
#
_symmetry.space_group_name_H-M   'P 1'
#
loop_
_entity.id
_entity.type
_entity.pdbx_description
1 polymer ?
#
loop_
_entity_poly.entity_id
_entity_poly.type
_entity_poly.pdbx_seq_one_letter_code
_entity_poly.pdbx_strand_id
1 'polypeptide(L)'
;MNVTHCYCFDCKAVFTRHLHQKTKPTHRVGTFSHFPPPNNRIPHPDDVKRGRNASSRLAVVADAAQNVHGEGDNNDKEAEDQNQQPAGVRSFTIWCLIRDTDDSGQPLDSYDEEETPFCNINLPIELASVERNPWPSTRSQWNKLRGRFQQFMDRNNGNDQYQNIHQSLLTSLIAASDDKDESHSAIRTWEQVSRCLSDRTLHTQLGLDPSSDHLVLVLMDTSFPSRFSIQRQYDDIEDYLQGVGAAYNGKTVVYPNREERTASEHKLPDIRALDDIAEVQGTWRPTTCFGYGPCALKSKQDILKRTWSCASCHVTKRDSQARLTCDQVQLRSRRLKKNRMEEVAAGDDESHWFHQEYVKLLSEVELRVFIATRPDPNGFRGLSGEVIRVCCTQRTGNEIIATEAADNTYEGLGTSKEAVHEFSLGVFEALRDHNFGWARRFETLEVGCRLDISVKELGGPLFVNEITRWNGANYFADYCTGAPHALLCSTFVKSWARWYEQLVGQA
;
A
#
# COMPACT_ATOMS: atom_id res chain seq x y z
N MET A 1 -35.93 -7.72 -27.43
CA MET A 1 -36.02 -6.77 -26.31
C MET A 1 -34.62 -6.57 -25.77
N ASN A 2 -34.00 -5.41 -26.02
CA ASN A 2 -32.62 -5.15 -25.61
C ASN A 2 -32.61 -4.62 -24.18
N VAL A 3 -32.02 -5.40 -23.29
CA VAL A 3 -31.76 -5.03 -21.90
C VAL A 3 -30.42 -4.31 -21.87
N THR A 4 -30.40 -3.06 -21.41
CA THR A 4 -29.15 -2.36 -21.06
C THR A 4 -28.88 -2.59 -19.58
N HIS A 5 -27.69 -3.07 -19.26
CA HIS A 5 -27.22 -3.16 -17.88
C HIS A 5 -26.52 -1.87 -17.50
N CYS A 6 -27.01 -1.20 -16.46
CA CYS A 6 -26.32 -0.11 -15.79
C CYS A 6 -25.82 -0.62 -14.44
N TYR A 7 -24.63 -0.17 -14.05
CA TYR A 7 -24.09 -0.39 -12.70
C TYR A 7 -24.33 0.89 -11.90
N CYS A 8 -25.15 0.79 -10.85
CA CYS A 8 -25.34 1.87 -9.89
C CYS A 8 -24.68 1.47 -8.57
N PHE A 9 -24.13 2.48 -7.89
CA PHE A 9 -23.53 2.36 -6.58
C PHE A 9 -24.63 2.47 -5.52
N ASP A 10 -24.94 1.39 -4.81
CA ASP A 10 -25.94 1.39 -3.73
C ASP A 10 -25.27 1.42 -2.34
N CYS A 11 -26.00 1.92 -1.35
CA CYS A 11 -25.62 2.21 0.04
C CYS A 11 -25.14 1.01 0.88
N LYS A 12 -24.95 -0.16 0.26
CA LYS A 12 -24.30 -1.36 0.82
C LYS A 12 -22.96 -1.72 0.16
N ALA A 13 -22.43 -0.87 -0.71
CA ALA A 13 -21.12 -1.01 -1.37
C ALA A 13 -20.92 -2.32 -2.18
N VAL A 14 -22.00 -2.87 -2.74
CA VAL A 14 -21.97 -4.00 -3.69
C VAL A 14 -22.42 -3.49 -5.06
N PHE A 15 -21.70 -3.84 -6.14
CA PHE A 15 -22.15 -3.54 -7.51
C PHE A 15 -23.35 -4.44 -7.86
N THR A 16 -24.55 -3.86 -7.92
CA THR A 16 -25.76 -4.57 -8.32
C THR A 16 -26.15 -4.26 -9.77
N ARG A 17 -26.44 -5.34 -10.52
CA ARG A 17 -26.86 -5.31 -11.93
C ARG A 17 -28.32 -4.85 -12.04
N HIS A 18 -28.57 -3.68 -12.63
CA HIS A 18 -29.94 -3.24 -12.93
C HIS A 18 -30.26 -3.37 -14.43
N LEU A 19 -31.43 -3.96 -14.73
CA LEU A 19 -32.02 -4.01 -16.06
C LEU A 19 -32.85 -2.74 -16.30
N HIS A 20 -32.51 -1.94 -17.31
CA HIS A 20 -33.41 -0.90 -17.81
C HIS A 20 -33.91 -1.24 -19.22
N GLN A 21 -35.23 -1.05 -19.43
CA GLN A 21 -35.83 -1.02 -20.76
C GLN A 21 -35.77 0.43 -21.28
N LYS A 22 -34.93 0.72 -22.27
CA LYS A 22 -34.76 2.07 -22.84
C LYS A 22 -35.54 2.26 -24.14
N THR A 23 -36.27 3.37 -24.24
CA THR A 23 -36.62 4.01 -25.52
C THR A 23 -35.68 5.20 -25.77
N LYS A 24 -34.91 5.07 -26.87
CA LYS A 24 -34.02 6.05 -27.55
C LYS A 24 -32.52 6.06 -27.14
N PRO A 25 -31.61 5.59 -28.03
CA PRO A 25 -30.17 5.59 -27.81
C PRO A 25 -29.46 6.73 -28.60
N THR A 26 -28.37 7.26 -28.04
CA THR A 26 -27.29 7.88 -28.81
C THR A 26 -26.00 7.10 -28.51
N HIS A 27 -25.26 6.80 -29.58
CA HIS A 27 -23.98 6.09 -29.65
C HIS A 27 -24.02 4.56 -29.82
N ARG A 28 -23.32 4.12 -30.88
CA ARG A 28 -23.14 2.73 -31.33
C ARG A 28 -22.00 2.08 -30.55
N VAL A 29 -22.22 0.87 -30.04
CA VAL A 29 -21.16 -0.06 -29.63
C VAL A 29 -21.54 -1.46 -30.17
N GLY A 30 -20.55 -2.15 -30.75
CA GLY A 30 -20.68 -3.48 -31.32
C GLY A 30 -20.87 -4.58 -30.28
N THR A 31 -21.35 -5.74 -30.71
CA THR A 31 -21.79 -6.85 -29.87
C THR A 31 -21.01 -8.12 -30.16
N PHE A 32 -20.64 -8.88 -29.13
CA PHE A 32 -20.39 -10.32 -29.24
C PHE A 32 -21.20 -11.07 -28.19
N SER A 33 -21.86 -12.14 -28.61
CA SER A 33 -22.84 -12.92 -27.85
C SER A 33 -22.54 -14.41 -27.98
N HIS A 34 -22.41 -15.08 -26.82
CA HIS A 34 -23.08 -16.34 -26.43
C HIS A 34 -22.18 -17.33 -25.69
N PHE A 35 -22.50 -17.59 -24.41
CA PHE A 35 -22.47 -18.92 -23.78
C PHE A 35 -23.60 -19.05 -22.72
N PRO A 36 -24.18 -20.25 -22.51
CA PRO A 36 -25.30 -20.52 -21.59
C PRO A 36 -24.84 -20.91 -20.16
N PRO A 37 -25.74 -20.97 -19.15
CA PRO A 37 -25.38 -21.10 -17.73
C PRO A 37 -24.98 -22.54 -17.31
N PRO A 38 -24.33 -22.70 -16.14
CA PRO A 38 -23.74 -23.96 -15.71
C PRO A 38 -24.77 -24.89 -15.06
N ASN A 39 -24.68 -26.19 -15.38
CA ASN A 39 -25.42 -27.25 -14.69
C ASN A 39 -24.44 -28.22 -14.02
N ASN A 40 -24.75 -28.53 -12.75
CA ASN A 40 -24.53 -29.76 -11.99
C ASN A 40 -23.26 -30.59 -12.24
N ARG A 41 -22.39 -30.68 -11.23
CA ARG A 41 -21.52 -31.84 -11.05
C ARG A 41 -21.97 -32.71 -9.87
N ILE A 42 -22.24 -33.95 -10.23
CA ILE A 42 -22.44 -35.15 -9.41
C ILE A 42 -21.09 -35.52 -8.75
N PRO A 43 -21.05 -36.03 -7.51
CA PRO A 43 -19.83 -36.60 -6.94
C PRO A 43 -19.56 -37.99 -7.54
N HIS A 44 -18.32 -38.23 -7.98
CA HIS A 44 -17.86 -39.55 -8.39
C HIS A 44 -17.57 -40.42 -7.15
N PRO A 45 -17.94 -41.70 -7.16
CA PRO A 45 -17.76 -42.61 -6.04
C PRO A 45 -16.31 -43.09 -6.01
N ASP A 46 -15.57 -42.83 -4.92
CA ASP A 46 -14.48 -43.71 -4.47
C ASP A 46 -13.90 -43.40 -3.07
N ASP A 47 -14.29 -42.32 -2.38
CA ASP A 47 -13.81 -42.08 -1.01
C ASP A 47 -14.67 -42.76 0.07
N VAL A 48 -14.76 -44.09 -0.04
CA VAL A 48 -15.14 -44.99 1.07
C VAL A 48 -14.04 -46.02 1.24
N LYS A 49 -13.12 -45.80 2.19
CA LYS A 49 -12.59 -46.82 3.13
C LYS A 49 -11.47 -46.27 4.02
N ARG A 50 -11.64 -46.52 5.32
CA ARG A 50 -10.77 -46.35 6.52
C ARG A 50 -11.27 -45.19 7.39
N GLY A 51 -12.11 -45.39 8.41
CA GLY A 51 -11.97 -46.36 9.51
C GLY A 51 -11.24 -45.66 10.68
N ARG A 52 -11.96 -44.89 11.50
CA ARG A 52 -12.50 -45.24 12.83
C ARG A 52 -11.49 -45.16 14.00
N ASN A 53 -11.91 -44.36 14.99
CA ASN A 53 -11.70 -44.37 16.46
C ASN A 53 -11.15 -43.00 16.92
N ALA A 54 -11.75 -42.27 17.85
CA ALA A 54 -12.36 -42.72 19.10
C ALA A 54 -13.59 -41.89 19.56
N SER A 55 -14.43 -42.61 20.30
CA SER A 55 -15.62 -42.21 21.04
C SER A 55 -15.27 -41.35 22.27
N SER A 56 -16.00 -40.26 22.49
CA SER A 56 -17.02 -40.08 23.55
C SER A 56 -16.54 -39.92 24.98
N ARG A 57 -16.98 -38.82 25.61
CA ARG A 57 -17.48 -38.80 26.99
C ARG A 57 -18.41 -37.61 27.21
N LEU A 58 -19.68 -37.94 27.45
CA LEU A 58 -20.75 -37.13 28.03
C LEU A 58 -20.68 -37.22 29.56
N ALA A 59 -20.99 -36.12 30.24
CA ALA A 59 -21.77 -36.01 31.50
C ALA A 59 -21.64 -34.54 31.98
N VAL A 60 -22.66 -33.69 31.92
CA VAL A 60 -23.85 -33.61 32.81
C VAL A 60 -23.47 -33.46 34.27
N VAL A 61 -23.54 -32.23 34.79
CA VAL A 61 -24.08 -31.91 36.12
C VAL A 61 -24.78 -30.54 36.03
N ALA A 62 -26.07 -30.54 36.30
CA ALA A 62 -26.90 -29.38 36.63
C ALA A 62 -27.49 -29.62 38.03
N ASP A 63 -28.03 -28.55 38.61
CA ASP A 63 -28.74 -28.41 39.90
C ASP A 63 -27.85 -28.28 41.16
N ALA A 64 -28.17 -27.48 42.18
CA ALA A 64 -29.22 -26.49 42.47
C ALA A 64 -28.91 -25.90 43.87
N ALA A 65 -29.31 -24.64 44.16
CA ALA A 65 -29.76 -24.15 45.48
C ALA A 65 -29.98 -22.62 45.38
N GLN A 66 -31.22 -22.13 45.27
CA GLN A 66 -32.20 -21.84 46.32
C GLN A 66 -32.06 -20.45 47.00
N ASN A 67 -32.99 -19.59 46.58
CA ASN A 67 -33.73 -18.54 47.28
C ASN A 67 -33.53 -18.38 48.80
N VAL A 68 -33.35 -17.11 49.21
CA VAL A 68 -33.87 -16.58 50.49
C VAL A 68 -34.53 -15.24 50.21
N HIS A 69 -35.79 -15.13 50.64
CA HIS A 69 -36.61 -13.91 50.70
C HIS A 69 -36.08 -12.92 51.74
N GLY A 70 -36.22 -11.63 51.44
CA GLY A 70 -36.17 -10.55 52.42
C GLY A 70 -36.79 -9.28 51.85
N GLU A 71 -38.07 -9.06 52.13
CA GLU A 71 -38.74 -7.77 51.99
C GLU A 71 -38.21 -6.78 53.03
N GLY A 72 -38.09 -5.50 52.66
CA GLY A 72 -37.73 -4.42 53.57
C GLY A 72 -37.76 -3.07 52.86
N ASP A 73 -38.85 -2.34 53.08
CA ASP A 73 -39.18 -1.01 52.56
C ASP A 73 -38.23 0.13 52.97
N ASN A 74 -38.25 1.17 52.13
CA ASN A 74 -37.98 2.60 52.36
C ASN A 74 -36.54 3.08 52.63
N ASN A 75 -35.98 3.83 51.68
CA ASN A 75 -35.94 5.30 51.77
C ASN A 75 -35.25 5.95 50.57
N ASP A 76 -35.84 7.08 50.17
CA ASP A 76 -35.34 8.06 49.21
C ASP A 76 -33.88 8.46 49.45
N LYS A 77 -33.10 8.42 48.37
CA LYS A 77 -32.00 9.36 48.07
C LYS A 77 -31.63 9.18 46.60
N GLU A 78 -32.20 10.03 45.77
CA GLU A 78 -31.70 10.33 44.43
C GLU A 78 -30.24 10.79 44.55
N ALA A 79 -29.32 9.89 44.24
CA ALA A 79 -27.98 10.25 43.82
C ALA A 79 -27.93 10.01 42.31
N GLU A 80 -27.66 11.08 41.56
CA GLU A 80 -27.32 11.05 40.15
C GLU A 80 -26.07 10.20 39.94
N ASP A 81 -26.27 8.88 39.83
CA ASP A 81 -25.28 7.99 39.27
C ASP A 81 -25.45 8.07 37.76
N GLN A 82 -24.85 9.11 37.17
CA GLN A 82 -24.55 9.10 35.75
C GLN A 82 -23.75 7.84 35.50
N ASN A 83 -24.42 6.88 34.87
CA ASN A 83 -23.88 5.66 34.32
C ASN A 83 -22.80 6.04 33.28
N GLN A 84 -21.62 6.44 33.77
CA GLN A 84 -20.39 6.52 33.00
C GLN A 84 -20.05 5.08 32.66
N GLN A 85 -20.62 4.60 31.55
CA GLN A 85 -20.00 3.51 30.82
C GLN A 85 -18.50 3.87 30.70
N PRO A 86 -17.58 2.96 31.06
CA PRO A 86 -16.17 3.23 30.90
C PRO A 86 -15.95 3.67 29.46
N ALA A 87 -15.41 4.88 29.28
CA ALA A 87 -15.13 5.44 27.97
C ALA A 87 -14.36 4.36 27.19
N GLY A 88 -14.96 3.84 26.13
CA GLY A 88 -14.35 2.79 25.33
C GLY A 88 -12.98 3.28 24.84
N VAL A 89 -12.00 2.39 24.82
CA VAL A 89 -10.66 2.65 24.28
C VAL A 89 -10.79 3.35 22.93
N ARG A 90 -10.34 4.61 22.84
CA ARG A 90 -10.38 5.38 21.61
C ARG A 90 -9.09 5.14 20.86
N SER A 91 -9.19 4.65 19.64
CA SER A 91 -8.07 4.63 18.71
C SER A 91 -8.19 5.77 17.72
N PHE A 92 -7.14 6.59 17.63
CA PHE A 92 -7.09 7.80 16.84
C PHE A 92 -6.04 7.70 15.75
N THR A 93 -6.42 7.97 14.49
CA THR A 93 -5.52 7.90 13.34
C THR A 93 -5.14 9.27 12.81
N ILE A 94 -3.85 9.60 12.77
CA ILE A 94 -3.35 10.73 11.97
C ILE A 94 -2.90 10.24 10.61
N TRP A 95 -3.58 10.68 9.57
CA TRP A 95 -3.14 10.57 8.19
C TRP A 95 -2.12 11.67 7.89
N CYS A 96 -0.84 11.32 8.02
CA CYS A 96 0.28 12.23 7.88
C CYS A 96 0.71 12.30 6.40
N LEU A 97 0.38 13.41 5.75
CA LEU A 97 0.76 13.68 4.36
C LEU A 97 2.20 14.18 4.31
N ILE A 98 3.09 13.42 3.67
CA ILE A 98 4.47 13.82 3.42
C ILE A 98 4.57 14.37 2.00
N ARG A 99 5.11 15.58 1.87
CA ARG A 99 5.35 16.21 0.57
C ARG A 99 6.58 15.60 -0.06
N ASP A 100 6.57 15.55 -1.38
CA ASP A 100 7.72 15.07 -2.12
C ASP A 100 8.92 16.00 -1.98
N THR A 101 10.08 15.38 -1.75
CA THR A 101 11.36 16.07 -1.62
C THR A 101 12.35 15.58 -2.65
N ASP A 102 13.28 16.43 -3.05
CA ASP A 102 14.45 16.04 -3.84
C ASP A 102 15.47 15.23 -3.03
N ASP A 103 16.57 14.84 -3.68
CA ASP A 103 17.70 14.12 -3.07
C ASP A 103 18.32 14.87 -1.87
N SER A 104 18.16 16.19 -1.79
CA SER A 104 18.63 17.02 -0.67
C SER A 104 17.60 17.17 0.46
N GLY A 105 16.43 16.53 0.32
CA GLY A 105 15.33 16.64 1.26
C GLY A 105 14.59 17.99 1.18
N GLN A 106 14.86 18.81 0.16
CA GLN A 106 14.10 20.03 -0.06
C GLN A 106 12.77 19.69 -0.74
N PRO A 107 11.65 20.33 -0.34
CA PRO A 107 10.38 20.11 -1.00
C PRO A 107 10.47 20.41 -2.51
N LEU A 108 9.93 19.54 -3.35
CA LEU A 108 9.82 19.80 -4.78
C LEU A 108 8.82 20.94 -5.01
N ASP A 109 9.32 22.12 -5.40
CA ASP A 109 8.53 23.34 -5.61
C ASP A 109 7.62 23.28 -6.84
N SER A 110 8.01 22.49 -7.81
CA SER A 110 7.20 22.04 -8.93
C SER A 110 7.76 20.71 -9.34
N TYR A 111 6.88 19.74 -9.57
CA TYR A 111 7.26 18.66 -10.46
C TYR A 111 7.44 19.26 -11.84
N ASP A 112 8.51 18.92 -12.54
CA ASP A 112 8.46 19.06 -13.98
C ASP A 112 7.23 18.24 -14.44
N GLU A 113 6.40 18.75 -15.34
CA GLU A 113 5.19 18.01 -15.79
C GLU A 113 5.56 16.61 -16.35
N GLU A 114 6.84 16.43 -16.69
CA GLU A 114 7.46 15.18 -17.13
C GLU A 114 7.84 14.20 -15.98
N GLU A 115 7.97 14.65 -14.72
CA GLU A 115 8.60 13.85 -13.64
C GLU A 115 7.63 13.12 -12.70
N THR A 116 6.36 13.55 -12.52
CA THR A 116 5.40 12.84 -11.64
C THR A 116 3.93 12.84 -12.11
N PRO A 117 3.63 12.46 -13.36
CA PRO A 117 2.24 12.44 -13.85
C PRO A 117 1.34 11.42 -13.12
N PHE A 118 1.89 10.51 -12.30
CA PHE A 118 1.18 9.29 -11.88
C PHE A 118 0.66 9.28 -10.42
N CYS A 119 0.93 10.32 -9.62
CA CYS A 119 0.40 10.46 -8.25
C CYS A 119 -0.82 11.39 -8.17
N ASN A 120 -1.03 12.24 -9.16
CA ASN A 120 -2.16 13.16 -9.20
C ASN A 120 -3.38 12.51 -9.86
N ILE A 121 -4.56 12.91 -9.39
CA ILE A 121 -5.86 12.37 -9.80
C ILE A 121 -6.76 13.54 -10.19
N ASN A 122 -7.35 13.48 -11.39
CA ASN A 122 -8.28 14.49 -11.86
C ASN A 122 -9.72 14.14 -11.46
N LEU A 123 -10.24 14.86 -10.47
CA LEU A 123 -11.61 14.72 -9.98
C LEU A 123 -12.53 15.80 -10.54
N PRO A 124 -13.70 15.46 -11.10
CA PRO A 124 -14.68 16.46 -11.50
C PRO A 124 -15.26 17.21 -10.28
N ILE A 125 -15.33 18.55 -10.36
CA ILE A 125 -15.88 19.41 -9.28
C ILE A 125 -17.37 19.18 -9.10
N GLU A 126 -18.10 19.07 -10.22
CA GLU A 126 -19.53 18.85 -10.26
C GLU A 126 -19.79 17.40 -10.67
N LEU A 127 -19.63 16.47 -9.73
CA LEU A 127 -20.20 15.14 -9.91
C LEU A 127 -21.73 15.29 -9.92
N ALA A 128 -22.37 14.86 -11.00
CA ALA A 128 -23.82 14.80 -11.10
C ALA A 128 -24.36 13.94 -9.93
N SER A 129 -24.84 14.62 -8.89
CA SER A 129 -25.80 14.15 -7.88
C SER A 129 -25.58 12.74 -7.30
N VAL A 130 -24.35 12.31 -7.03
CA VAL A 130 -24.13 11.11 -6.21
C VAL A 130 -24.05 11.57 -4.76
N GLU A 131 -25.09 11.27 -3.98
CA GLU A 131 -25.32 11.75 -2.61
C GLU A 131 -24.25 11.39 -1.56
N ARG A 132 -23.13 10.74 -1.92
CA ARG A 132 -22.11 10.29 -0.96
C ARG A 132 -20.72 10.20 -1.58
N ASN A 133 -20.22 11.30 -2.15
CA ASN A 133 -18.79 11.37 -2.42
C ASN A 133 -18.06 11.66 -1.09
N PRO A 134 -17.05 10.85 -0.72
CA PRO A 134 -16.28 11.05 0.52
C PRO A 134 -15.28 12.23 0.43
N TRP A 135 -15.40 13.08 -0.60
CA TRP A 135 -14.58 14.26 -0.85
C TRP A 135 -15.47 15.48 -1.14
N PRO A 136 -14.92 16.71 -1.10
CA PRO A 136 -15.66 17.93 -1.38
C PRO A 136 -16.53 17.88 -2.65
N SER A 137 -17.79 18.31 -2.54
CA SER A 137 -18.75 18.32 -3.65
C SER A 137 -19.04 19.73 -4.20
N THR A 138 -18.45 20.76 -3.58
CA THR A 138 -18.66 22.16 -3.97
C THR A 138 -17.33 22.89 -4.13
N ARG A 139 -17.31 23.89 -5.03
CA ARG A 139 -16.13 24.73 -5.27
C ARG A 139 -15.65 25.44 -3.98
N SER A 140 -16.57 25.84 -3.11
CA SER A 140 -16.25 26.45 -1.81
C SER A 140 -15.51 25.47 -0.89
N GLN A 141 -15.96 24.22 -0.79
CA GLN A 141 -15.27 23.19 -0.01
C GLN A 141 -13.90 22.85 -0.60
N TRP A 142 -13.78 22.78 -1.93
CA TRP A 142 -12.49 22.60 -2.61
C TRP A 142 -11.52 23.75 -2.32
N ASN A 143 -11.99 25.00 -2.32
CA ASN A 143 -11.16 26.16 -1.95
C ASN A 143 -10.69 26.11 -0.49
N LYS A 144 -11.56 25.67 0.44
CA LYS A 144 -11.17 25.46 1.84
C LYS A 144 -10.11 24.36 1.97
N LEU A 145 -10.30 23.24 1.27
CA LEU A 145 -9.35 22.14 1.25
C LEU A 145 -7.99 22.60 0.69
N ARG A 146 -7.99 23.34 -0.41
CA ARG A 146 -6.78 23.92 -1.02
C ARG A 146 -6.07 24.88 -0.08
N GLY A 147 -6.80 25.68 0.70
CA GLY A 147 -6.22 26.53 1.73
C GLY A 147 -5.49 25.74 2.83
N ARG A 148 -5.94 24.51 3.13
CA ARG A 148 -5.33 23.63 4.14
C ARG A 148 -4.19 22.77 3.58
N PHE A 149 -4.28 22.35 2.32
CA PHE A 149 -3.39 21.38 1.69
C PHE A 149 -2.90 21.81 0.31
N GLN A 150 -2.51 23.08 0.17
CA GLN A 150 -2.10 23.66 -1.12
C GLN A 150 -1.03 22.83 -1.83
N GLN A 151 -0.11 22.21 -1.09
CA GLN A 151 1.00 21.42 -1.63
C GLN A 151 0.58 20.06 -2.23
N PHE A 152 -0.67 19.63 -2.02
CA PHE A 152 -1.21 18.35 -2.49
C PHE A 152 -2.34 18.55 -3.50
N MET A 153 -2.43 19.75 -4.07
CA MET A 153 -3.46 20.15 -5.02
C MET A 153 -2.85 21.11 -6.06
N ASP A 154 -2.91 20.74 -7.34
CA ASP A 154 -2.41 21.64 -8.38
C ASP A 154 -3.35 22.84 -8.57
N ARG A 155 -2.76 23.97 -8.97
CA ARG A 155 -3.53 25.13 -9.41
C ARG A 155 -4.21 24.76 -10.72
N ASN A 156 -5.54 24.89 -10.80
CA ASN A 156 -6.31 24.66 -12.04
C ASN A 156 -5.57 25.24 -13.25
N ASN A 157 -5.13 24.37 -14.17
CA ASN A 157 -4.50 24.71 -15.45
C ASN A 157 -5.52 25.31 -16.46
N GLY A 158 -6.43 26.16 -15.98
CA GLY A 158 -7.50 26.77 -16.78
C GLY A 158 -8.75 25.91 -17.00
N ASN A 159 -8.76 24.64 -16.56
CA ASN A 159 -9.96 23.80 -16.61
C ASN A 159 -10.75 23.87 -15.30
N ASP A 160 -11.78 24.71 -15.29
CA ASP A 160 -12.66 24.93 -14.14
C ASP A 160 -13.59 23.76 -13.80
N GLN A 161 -13.56 22.66 -14.58
CA GLN A 161 -14.42 21.49 -14.36
C GLN A 161 -13.78 20.41 -13.48
N TYR A 162 -12.45 20.43 -13.32
CA TYR A 162 -11.71 19.41 -12.60
C TYR A 162 -10.87 20.00 -11.47
N GLN A 163 -10.56 19.16 -10.49
CA GLN A 163 -9.59 19.38 -9.44
C GLN A 163 -8.54 18.30 -9.57
N ASN A 164 -7.31 18.73 -9.69
CA ASN A 164 -6.18 17.83 -9.62
C ASN A 164 -5.78 17.70 -8.14
N ILE A 165 -5.85 16.48 -7.62
CA ILE A 165 -5.58 16.17 -6.22
C ILE A 165 -4.56 15.05 -6.14
N HIS A 166 -3.60 15.21 -5.24
CA HIS A 166 -2.63 14.18 -4.97
C HIS A 166 -3.27 12.96 -4.29
N GLN A 167 -2.95 11.75 -4.74
CA GLN A 167 -3.58 10.50 -4.29
C GLN A 167 -3.47 10.26 -2.77
N SER A 168 -2.40 10.71 -2.12
CA SER A 168 -2.25 10.58 -0.66
C SER A 168 -3.29 11.39 0.08
N LEU A 169 -3.58 12.60 -0.40
CA LEU A 169 -4.64 13.44 0.16
C LEU A 169 -6.01 12.82 -0.14
N LEU A 170 -6.26 12.36 -1.37
CA LEU A 170 -7.53 11.73 -1.71
C LEU A 170 -7.80 10.47 -0.87
N THR A 171 -6.80 9.61 -0.72
CA THR A 171 -6.88 8.39 0.12
C THR A 171 -7.21 8.76 1.57
N SER A 172 -6.52 9.76 2.12
CA SER A 172 -6.75 10.23 3.49
C SER A 172 -8.12 10.86 3.68
N LEU A 173 -8.62 11.61 2.68
CA LEU A 173 -9.99 12.17 2.69
C LEU A 173 -11.04 11.07 2.69
N ILE A 174 -10.86 10.03 1.87
CA ILE A 174 -11.77 8.88 1.83
C ILE A 174 -11.77 8.15 3.17
N ALA A 175 -10.60 8.00 3.81
CA ALA A 175 -10.50 7.35 5.11
C ALA A 175 -11.14 8.15 6.25
N ALA A 176 -11.06 9.48 6.20
CA ALA A 176 -11.61 10.36 7.22
C ALA A 176 -13.04 10.84 6.93
N SER A 177 -13.68 10.37 5.86
CA SER A 177 -14.93 10.98 5.36
C SER A 177 -16.11 10.84 6.32
N ASP A 178 -16.13 9.76 7.10
CA ASP A 178 -17.19 9.46 8.06
C ASP A 178 -16.94 10.14 9.42
N ASP A 179 -15.78 10.78 9.61
CA ASP A 179 -15.35 11.42 10.86
C ASP A 179 -15.23 12.95 10.72
N LYS A 180 -16.39 13.59 10.59
CA LYS A 180 -16.48 15.03 10.28
C LYS A 180 -15.92 15.95 11.36
N ASP A 181 -15.93 15.48 12.61
CA ASP A 181 -15.51 16.26 13.78
C ASP A 181 -14.05 15.96 14.17
N GLU A 182 -13.32 15.19 13.36
CA GLU A 182 -11.97 14.70 13.65
C GLU A 182 -11.91 14.00 15.03
N SER A 183 -12.91 13.18 15.33
CA SER A 183 -13.09 12.47 16.60
C SER A 183 -12.31 11.16 16.67
N HIS A 184 -12.01 10.54 15.54
CA HIS A 184 -11.26 9.28 15.44
C HIS A 184 -10.10 9.35 14.45
N SER A 185 -10.04 10.39 13.65
CA SER A 185 -9.05 10.56 12.61
C SER A 185 -8.81 12.03 12.28
N ALA A 186 -7.59 12.36 11.89
CA ALA A 186 -7.25 13.69 11.41
C ALA A 186 -6.28 13.58 10.24
N ILE A 187 -6.39 14.51 9.30
CA ILE A 187 -5.41 14.65 8.21
C ILE A 187 -4.51 15.83 8.55
N ARG A 188 -3.20 15.60 8.56
CA ARG A 188 -2.18 16.62 8.86
C ARG A 188 -1.03 16.48 7.86
N THR A 189 -0.36 17.57 7.56
CA THR A 189 0.92 17.50 6.82
C THR A 189 2.05 17.13 7.77
N TRP A 190 3.14 16.57 7.24
CA TRP A 190 4.35 16.30 8.03
C TRP A 190 4.85 17.54 8.76
N GLU A 191 4.78 18.72 8.14
CA GLU A 191 5.18 19.98 8.76
C GLU A 191 4.34 20.30 10.02
N GLN A 192 3.02 20.04 9.96
CA GLN A 192 2.13 20.21 11.11
C GLN A 192 2.44 19.18 12.20
N VAL A 193 2.66 17.91 11.82
CA VAL A 193 2.99 16.84 12.76
C VAL A 193 4.34 17.11 13.44
N SER A 194 5.40 17.39 12.66
CA SER A 194 6.76 17.67 13.16
C SER A 194 6.79 18.87 14.13
N ARG A 195 5.99 19.91 13.89
CA ARG A 195 5.81 21.00 14.87
C ARG A 195 5.23 20.49 16.19
N CYS A 196 4.15 19.70 16.14
CA CYS A 196 3.56 19.12 17.35
C CYS A 196 4.47 18.09 18.06
N LEU A 197 5.33 17.38 17.33
CA LEU A 197 6.36 16.51 17.90
C LEU A 197 7.41 17.34 18.65
N SER A 198 7.91 18.40 18.01
CA SER A 198 8.92 19.32 18.59
C SER A 198 8.41 20.02 19.84
N ASP A 199 7.17 20.52 19.81
CA ASP A 199 6.51 21.20 20.93
C ASP A 199 6.03 20.20 22.01
N ARG A 200 6.12 18.90 21.73
CA ARG A 200 5.61 17.81 22.55
C ARG A 200 4.10 17.84 22.82
N THR A 201 3.32 18.43 21.93
CA THR A 201 1.89 18.67 22.13
C THR A 201 0.96 17.72 21.38
N LEU A 202 1.48 16.79 20.56
CA LEU A 202 0.66 15.98 19.64
C LEU A 202 -0.51 15.27 20.34
N HIS A 203 -0.24 14.47 21.38
CA HIS A 203 -1.30 13.79 22.16
C HIS A 203 -2.27 14.77 22.83
N THR A 204 -1.76 15.85 23.45
CA THR A 204 -2.59 16.82 24.17
C THR A 204 -3.53 17.61 23.26
N GLN A 205 -3.08 17.95 22.04
CA GLN A 205 -3.92 18.67 21.06
C GLN A 205 -5.07 17.79 20.53
N LEU A 206 -4.88 16.48 20.55
CA LEU A 206 -5.90 15.49 20.16
C LEU A 206 -6.79 15.07 21.34
N GLY A 207 -6.48 15.54 22.55
CA GLY A 207 -7.18 15.17 23.77
C GLY A 207 -7.10 13.67 24.06
N LEU A 208 -5.96 13.04 23.78
CA LEU A 208 -5.77 11.60 24.00
C LEU A 208 -5.40 11.31 25.45
N ASP A 209 -6.15 10.39 26.06
CA ASP A 209 -5.85 9.88 27.39
C ASP A 209 -4.69 8.87 27.31
N PRO A 210 -3.54 9.13 27.97
CA PRO A 210 -2.39 8.21 27.97
C PRO A 210 -2.68 6.83 28.58
N SER A 211 -3.76 6.69 29.34
CA SER A 211 -4.11 5.46 30.04
C SER A 211 -4.99 4.52 29.19
N SER A 212 -5.76 5.07 28.24
CA SER A 212 -6.73 4.31 27.45
C SER A 212 -6.57 4.46 25.94
N ASP A 213 -6.13 5.62 25.45
CA ASP A 213 -6.24 5.95 24.04
C ASP A 213 -4.99 5.55 23.25
N HIS A 214 -5.23 5.12 22.01
CA HIS A 214 -4.18 4.73 21.07
C HIS A 214 -4.04 5.78 19.98
N LEU A 215 -2.79 6.08 19.62
CA LEU A 215 -2.47 6.95 18.49
C LEU A 215 -1.84 6.11 17.37
N VAL A 216 -2.35 6.24 16.15
CA VAL A 216 -1.75 5.64 14.95
C VAL A 216 -1.32 6.74 13.99
N LEU A 217 -0.03 6.82 13.69
CA LEU A 217 0.56 7.74 12.73
C LEU A 217 0.73 7.03 11.39
N VAL A 218 -0.14 7.32 10.42
CA VAL A 218 -0.07 6.75 9.06
C VAL A 218 0.72 7.69 8.17
N LEU A 219 1.95 7.30 7.83
CA LEU A 219 2.82 8.06 6.95
C LEU A 219 2.45 7.78 5.49
N MET A 220 1.76 8.74 4.89
CA MET A 220 1.35 8.73 3.49
C MET A 220 2.40 9.44 2.64
N ASP A 221 3.25 8.67 2.00
CA ASP A 221 4.44 9.17 1.32
C ASP A 221 4.65 8.43 0.01
N THR A 222 4.09 8.99 -1.06
CA THR A 222 4.28 8.53 -2.44
C THR A 222 5.46 9.21 -3.11
N SER A 223 6.26 9.93 -2.32
CA SER A 223 7.47 10.57 -2.75
C SER A 223 8.66 9.65 -2.66
N PHE A 224 9.81 10.19 -3.06
CA PHE A 224 11.09 9.50 -3.02
C PHE A 224 12.04 10.26 -2.10
N PRO A 225 11.74 10.32 -0.80
CA PRO A 225 12.50 11.16 0.08
C PRO A 225 13.93 10.63 0.19
N SER A 226 14.87 11.55 0.39
CA SER A 226 16.24 11.17 0.69
C SER A 226 16.28 10.29 1.94
N ARG A 227 17.31 9.44 2.04
CA ARG A 227 17.55 8.64 3.24
C ARG A 227 17.56 9.48 4.51
N PHE A 228 18.17 10.66 4.42
CA PHE A 228 18.24 11.60 5.52
C PHE A 228 16.84 12.07 5.94
N SER A 229 15.97 12.40 4.99
CA SER A 229 14.58 12.81 5.28
C SER A 229 13.82 11.72 6.03
N ILE A 230 13.90 10.46 5.60
CA ILE A 230 13.26 9.36 6.33
C ILE A 230 13.85 9.18 7.73
N GLN A 231 15.18 9.17 7.84
CA GLN A 231 15.83 9.02 9.14
C GLN A 231 15.36 10.09 10.11
N ARG A 232 15.39 11.35 9.68
CA ARG A 232 14.93 12.49 10.47
C ARG A 232 13.46 12.38 10.89
N GLN A 233 12.57 11.91 10.00
CA GLN A 233 11.15 11.72 10.37
C GLN A 233 11.00 10.75 11.55
N TYR A 234 11.69 9.62 11.51
CA TYR A 234 11.63 8.65 12.60
C TYR A 234 12.39 9.12 13.84
N ASP A 235 13.51 9.83 13.69
CA ASP A 235 14.24 10.42 14.81
C ASP A 235 13.34 11.44 15.54
N ASP A 236 12.65 12.34 14.82
CA ASP A 236 11.70 13.30 15.40
C ASP A 236 10.57 12.58 16.18
N ILE A 237 10.05 11.47 15.65
CA ILE A 237 9.00 10.67 16.31
C ILE A 237 9.56 9.95 17.54
N GLU A 238 10.71 9.30 17.45
CA GLU A 238 11.35 8.58 18.55
C GLU A 238 11.70 9.54 19.69
N ASP A 239 12.28 10.71 19.38
CA ASP A 239 12.60 11.77 20.34
C ASP A 239 11.34 12.29 21.03
N TYR A 240 10.25 12.47 20.29
CA TYR A 240 8.96 12.84 20.85
C TYR A 240 8.46 11.79 21.84
N LEU A 241 8.40 10.51 21.44
CA LEU A 241 7.88 9.41 22.26
C LEU A 241 8.70 9.18 23.53
N GLN A 242 10.03 9.32 23.44
CA GLN A 242 10.89 9.34 24.63
C GLN A 242 10.56 10.53 25.53
N GLY A 243 10.31 11.70 24.93
CA GLY A 243 10.03 12.94 25.63
C GLY A 243 8.69 13.01 26.36
N VAL A 244 7.64 12.35 25.82
CA VAL A 244 6.31 12.29 26.46
C VAL A 244 6.16 11.12 27.43
N GLY A 245 7.12 10.19 27.45
CA GLY A 245 7.21 9.11 28.41
C GLY A 245 6.49 7.83 28.01
N ALA A 246 6.69 6.79 28.83
CA ALA A 246 6.31 5.41 28.50
C ALA A 246 4.80 5.19 28.29
N ALA A 247 3.96 5.96 28.97
CA ALA A 247 2.50 5.82 28.88
C ALA A 247 1.99 6.09 27.45
N TYR A 248 2.46 7.18 26.83
CA TYR A 248 2.12 7.49 25.44
C TYR A 248 2.90 6.63 24.44
N ASN A 249 4.18 6.34 24.72
CA ASN A 249 5.01 5.52 23.83
C ASN A 249 4.41 4.12 23.60
N GLY A 250 3.99 3.43 24.67
CA GLY A 250 3.39 2.10 24.57
C GLY A 250 2.02 2.06 23.87
N LYS A 251 1.43 3.23 23.56
CA LYS A 251 0.12 3.39 22.94
C LYS A 251 0.18 4.12 21.59
N THR A 252 1.37 4.43 21.10
CA THR A 252 1.57 5.03 19.78
C THR A 252 2.11 4.00 18.80
N VAL A 253 1.46 3.88 17.65
CA VAL A 253 1.91 3.05 16.51
C VAL A 253 2.29 3.98 15.37
N VAL A 254 3.47 3.76 14.79
CA VAL A 254 3.90 4.43 13.55
C VAL A 254 3.79 3.43 12.42
N TYR A 255 3.09 3.83 11.35
CA TYR A 255 2.80 2.98 10.22
C TYR A 255 3.23 3.63 8.89
N PRO A 256 4.05 2.96 8.06
CA PRO A 256 4.83 1.76 8.38
C PRO A 256 5.75 2.00 9.58
N ASN A 257 6.26 0.93 10.17
CA ASN A 257 7.31 1.05 11.17
C ASN A 257 8.66 1.40 10.50
N ARG A 258 9.64 1.83 11.31
CA ARG A 258 10.96 2.27 10.84
C ARG A 258 11.71 1.22 10.04
N GLU A 259 11.65 -0.02 10.48
CA GLU A 259 12.36 -1.13 9.84
C GLU A 259 11.80 -1.38 8.43
N GLU A 260 10.48 -1.44 8.30
CA GLU A 260 9.81 -1.58 7.01
C GLU A 260 10.07 -0.39 6.09
N ARG A 261 9.92 0.86 6.57
CA ARG A 261 10.14 2.04 5.75
C ARG A 261 11.59 2.15 5.27
N THR A 262 12.55 1.77 6.11
CA THR A 262 13.96 1.73 5.69
C THR A 262 14.20 0.63 4.65
N ALA A 263 13.56 -0.53 4.82
CA ALA A 263 13.68 -1.65 3.89
C ALA A 263 13.02 -1.37 2.54
N SER A 264 11.88 -0.65 2.51
CA SER A 264 11.17 -0.33 1.27
C SER A 264 11.98 0.60 0.36
N GLU A 265 12.67 1.58 0.94
CA GLU A 265 13.45 2.53 0.14
C GLU A 265 14.85 2.03 -0.22
N HIS A 266 15.41 1.16 0.64
CA HIS A 266 16.67 0.51 0.35
C HIS A 266 16.39 -0.80 -0.39
N LYS A 267 16.37 -0.83 -1.72
CA LYS A 267 15.88 -1.95 -2.58
C LYS A 267 16.32 -3.38 -2.23
N LEU A 268 17.44 -3.58 -1.54
CA LEU A 268 18.07 -4.90 -1.39
C LEU A 268 17.31 -5.91 -0.50
N PRO A 269 16.71 -5.55 0.67
CA PRO A 269 15.94 -6.47 1.48
C PRO A 269 14.74 -7.03 0.72
N ASP A 270 14.04 -6.21 -0.06
CA ASP A 270 12.93 -6.69 -0.90
C ASP A 270 13.40 -7.63 -2.00
N ILE A 271 14.51 -7.29 -2.68
CA ILE A 271 15.09 -8.18 -3.69
C ILE A 271 15.47 -9.53 -3.08
N ARG A 272 16.06 -9.54 -1.87
CA ARG A 272 16.38 -10.78 -1.16
C ARG A 272 15.13 -11.58 -0.82
N ALA A 273 14.09 -10.93 -0.29
CA ALA A 273 12.83 -11.60 0.02
C ALA A 273 12.24 -12.26 -1.23
N LEU A 274 12.28 -11.58 -2.36
CA LEU A 274 11.78 -12.12 -3.60
C LEU A 274 12.68 -13.21 -4.20
N ASP A 275 14.00 -13.13 -4.02
CA ASP A 275 14.94 -14.18 -4.42
C ASP A 275 14.69 -15.46 -3.61
N ASP A 276 14.48 -15.35 -2.29
CA ASP A 276 14.14 -16.48 -1.40
C ASP A 276 12.79 -17.11 -1.78
N ILE A 277 11.77 -16.28 -2.07
CA ILE A 277 10.47 -16.77 -2.53
C ILE A 277 10.61 -17.50 -3.86
N ALA A 278 11.39 -16.96 -4.80
CA ALA A 278 11.60 -17.58 -6.10
C ALA A 278 12.30 -18.94 -5.96
N GLU A 279 13.31 -19.05 -5.09
CA GLU A 279 13.96 -20.31 -4.78
C GLU A 279 12.97 -21.34 -4.22
N VAL A 280 12.17 -20.96 -3.22
CA VAL A 280 11.20 -21.86 -2.59
C VAL A 280 10.09 -22.29 -3.55
N GLN A 281 9.62 -21.38 -4.42
CA GLN A 281 8.57 -21.67 -5.39
C GLN A 281 9.10 -22.32 -6.68
N GLY A 282 10.42 -22.43 -6.84
CA GLY A 282 11.03 -22.92 -8.08
C GLY A 282 10.76 -22.01 -9.29
N THR A 283 10.56 -20.71 -9.06
CA THR A 283 10.35 -19.71 -10.12
C THR A 283 11.65 -19.01 -10.47
N TRP A 284 11.68 -18.34 -11.62
CA TRP A 284 12.86 -17.63 -12.07
C TRP A 284 12.83 -16.17 -11.65
N ARG A 285 14.00 -15.62 -11.30
CA ARG A 285 14.24 -14.18 -11.15
C ARG A 285 15.53 -13.74 -11.83
N PRO A 286 15.64 -12.47 -12.25
CA PRO A 286 16.89 -11.89 -12.72
C PRO A 286 17.96 -12.03 -11.64
N THR A 287 19.12 -12.56 -12.01
CA THR A 287 20.24 -12.72 -11.05
C THR A 287 20.67 -11.35 -10.52
N THR A 288 20.74 -11.20 -9.20
CA THR A 288 21.23 -9.98 -8.55
C THR A 288 22.65 -10.20 -8.03
N CYS A 289 23.57 -9.29 -8.34
CA CYS A 289 24.82 -9.18 -7.61
C CYS A 289 24.79 -7.92 -6.75
N PHE A 290 24.97 -8.10 -5.44
CA PHE A 290 24.81 -7.04 -4.44
C PHE A 290 25.97 -6.03 -4.40
N GLY A 291 26.87 -6.05 -5.40
CA GLY A 291 27.97 -5.09 -5.53
C GLY A 291 29.21 -5.37 -4.69
N TYR A 292 29.24 -6.49 -3.95
CA TYR A 292 30.36 -6.95 -3.14
C TYR A 292 30.65 -8.45 -3.32
N GLY A 293 31.89 -8.86 -3.03
CA GLY A 293 32.32 -10.27 -3.14
C GLY A 293 32.49 -10.74 -4.59
N PRO A 294 32.53 -12.04 -4.88
CA PRO A 294 32.58 -12.55 -6.25
C PRO A 294 31.36 -12.10 -7.06
N CYS A 295 31.60 -11.46 -8.21
CA CYS A 295 30.55 -10.99 -9.11
C CYS A 295 29.72 -12.14 -9.73
N ALA A 296 28.44 -12.21 -9.40
CA ALA A 296 27.50 -13.21 -9.94
C ALA A 296 27.09 -12.93 -11.40
N LEU A 297 27.44 -11.75 -11.94
CA LEU A 297 27.04 -11.27 -13.27
C LEU A 297 28.21 -11.14 -14.25
N LYS A 298 29.39 -11.67 -13.92
CA LYS A 298 30.63 -11.47 -14.69
C LYS A 298 30.49 -11.73 -16.20
N SER A 299 29.68 -12.72 -16.58
CA SER A 299 29.45 -13.13 -17.98
C SER A 299 28.05 -12.81 -18.50
N LYS A 300 27.28 -11.96 -17.81
CA LYS A 300 25.92 -11.59 -18.18
C LYS A 300 25.85 -10.11 -18.56
N GLN A 301 24.86 -9.75 -19.37
CA GLN A 301 24.47 -8.36 -19.53
C GLN A 301 23.77 -7.91 -18.25
N ASP A 302 24.16 -6.74 -17.73
CA ASP A 302 23.69 -6.22 -16.46
C ASP A 302 23.26 -4.76 -16.56
N ILE A 303 22.50 -4.33 -15.57
CA ILE A 303 22.14 -2.93 -15.31
C ILE A 303 22.57 -2.56 -13.90
N LEU A 304 23.21 -1.40 -13.74
CA LEU A 304 23.57 -0.87 -12.44
C LEU A 304 22.39 -0.09 -11.86
N LYS A 305 22.09 -0.34 -10.58
CA LYS A 305 21.02 0.30 -9.81
C LYS A 305 21.61 0.84 -8.51
N ARG A 306 21.27 2.07 -8.15
CA ARG A 306 21.51 2.63 -6.81
C ARG A 306 20.56 1.94 -5.82
N THR A 307 21.03 1.63 -4.62
CA THR A 307 20.19 0.97 -3.59
C THR A 307 19.07 1.88 -3.10
N TRP A 308 19.31 3.19 -3.08
CA TRP A 308 18.34 4.23 -2.74
C TRP A 308 18.08 5.11 -3.95
N SER A 309 17.03 4.79 -4.71
CA SER A 309 16.60 5.61 -5.85
C SER A 309 15.24 5.18 -6.37
N CYS A 310 14.56 6.09 -7.06
CA CYS A 310 13.26 5.86 -7.67
C CYS A 310 13.27 6.02 -9.20
N ALA A 311 12.11 5.78 -9.82
CA ALA A 311 11.74 6.19 -11.19
C ALA A 311 12.78 5.94 -12.30
N SER A 312 13.62 4.91 -12.12
CA SER A 312 14.76 4.62 -12.99
C SER A 312 15.81 5.75 -13.14
N CYS A 313 15.74 6.84 -12.35
CA CYS A 313 16.64 8.00 -12.46
C CYS A 313 18.13 7.64 -12.29
N HIS A 314 18.39 6.52 -11.62
CA HIS A 314 19.75 6.03 -11.32
C HIS A 314 20.00 4.62 -11.87
N VAL A 315 19.43 4.29 -13.04
CA VAL A 315 19.72 3.05 -13.77
C VAL A 315 20.67 3.36 -14.91
N THR A 316 21.88 2.79 -14.88
CA THR A 316 22.88 3.03 -15.93
C THR A 316 23.38 1.73 -16.54
N LYS A 317 23.68 1.78 -17.84
CA LYS A 317 24.48 0.75 -18.51
C LYS A 317 25.97 0.97 -18.17
N ARG A 318 26.72 -0.12 -18.17
CA ARG A 318 28.08 -0.43 -17.64
C ARG A 318 29.24 0.60 -17.63
N ASP A 319 29.06 1.88 -17.93
CA ASP A 319 30.15 2.88 -17.95
C ASP A 319 30.64 3.32 -16.56
N SER A 320 30.21 2.67 -15.47
CA SER A 320 30.53 3.05 -14.09
C SER A 320 31.10 1.91 -13.23
N GLN A 321 31.99 1.07 -13.79
CA GLN A 321 32.73 0.04 -13.03
C GLN A 321 33.41 0.56 -11.74
N ALA A 322 33.71 1.86 -11.67
CA ALA A 322 34.25 2.50 -10.47
C ALA A 322 33.31 2.46 -9.25
N ARG A 323 32.02 2.12 -9.43
CA ARG A 323 30.99 2.11 -8.38
C ARG A 323 30.73 0.73 -7.75
N LEU A 324 31.20 -0.35 -8.36
CA LEU A 324 31.02 -1.71 -7.86
C LEU A 324 32.32 -2.27 -7.28
N THR A 325 32.23 -3.04 -6.19
CA THR A 325 33.42 -3.67 -5.57
C THR A 325 33.53 -5.16 -5.89
N CYS A 326 32.53 -5.76 -6.54
CA CYS A 326 32.46 -7.20 -6.81
C CYS A 326 33.46 -7.73 -7.86
N ASP A 327 34.06 -6.84 -8.66
CA ASP A 327 35.09 -7.20 -9.63
C ASP A 327 36.52 -7.00 -9.09
N GLN A 328 36.68 -6.46 -7.87
CA GLN A 328 37.98 -6.04 -7.32
C GLN A 328 38.76 -7.12 -6.54
N VAL A 329 38.42 -8.40 -6.71
CA VAL A 329 39.16 -9.51 -6.05
C VAL A 329 40.66 -9.48 -6.41
N GLN A 330 41.06 -8.90 -7.55
CA GLN A 330 42.48 -8.73 -7.91
C GLN A 330 43.15 -7.44 -7.37
N LEU A 331 42.41 -6.42 -6.91
CA LEU A 331 42.99 -5.14 -6.47
C LEU A 331 43.18 -5.03 -4.95
N ARG A 332 42.48 -5.87 -4.16
CA ARG A 332 42.57 -5.83 -2.68
C ARG A 332 43.94 -6.22 -2.12
N SER A 333 44.81 -6.90 -2.87
CA SER A 333 46.15 -7.26 -2.41
C SER A 333 47.12 -6.06 -2.31
N ARG A 334 46.82 -4.90 -2.92
CA ARG A 334 47.71 -3.72 -2.90
C ARG A 334 47.22 -2.52 -2.08
N ARG A 335 45.92 -2.38 -1.81
CA ARG A 335 45.34 -1.16 -1.18
C ARG A 335 45.01 -1.25 0.32
N LEU A 336 44.99 -2.45 0.90
CA LEU A 336 44.57 -2.70 2.29
C LEU A 336 45.48 -2.09 3.38
N LYS A 337 46.58 -1.39 3.04
CA LYS A 337 47.50 -0.80 4.03
C LYS A 337 47.39 0.71 4.22
N LYS A 338 46.61 1.47 3.42
CA LYS A 338 46.69 2.95 3.48
C LYS A 338 45.41 3.69 3.87
N ASN A 339 44.20 3.17 3.62
CA ASN A 339 43.00 4.02 3.65
C ASN A 339 41.95 3.72 4.75
N ARG A 340 42.19 2.75 5.65
CA ARG A 340 41.16 2.33 6.64
C ARG A 340 40.86 3.38 7.73
N MET A 341 41.63 4.47 7.83
CA MET A 341 41.38 5.58 8.76
C MET A 341 40.83 6.85 8.10
N GLU A 342 40.89 6.98 6.77
CA GLU A 342 40.35 8.16 6.06
C GLU A 342 38.89 7.94 5.59
N GLU A 343 38.48 6.69 5.34
CA GLU A 343 37.09 6.34 4.95
C GLU A 343 36.06 6.48 6.10
N VAL A 344 36.51 6.53 7.35
CA VAL A 344 35.60 6.71 8.51
C VAL A 344 35.34 8.21 8.80
N ALA A 345 36.09 9.11 8.17
CA ALA A 345 36.03 10.55 8.43
C ALA A 345 35.39 11.39 7.31
N ALA A 346 35.05 10.79 6.16
CA ALA A 346 34.31 11.45 5.08
C ALA A 346 32.82 11.14 5.21
N GLY A 347 32.06 12.08 5.77
CA GLY A 347 30.61 12.01 5.84
C GLY A 347 29.93 11.99 4.46
N ASP A 348 28.70 11.47 4.46
CA ASP A 348 27.58 11.85 3.58
C ASP A 348 27.44 11.41 2.10
N ASP A 349 28.22 10.49 1.51
CA ASP A 349 27.99 10.16 0.06
C ASP A 349 28.08 8.68 -0.43
N GLU A 350 28.08 7.66 0.42
CA GLU A 350 28.17 6.26 -0.10
C GLU A 350 26.81 5.63 -0.42
N SER A 351 26.23 6.13 -1.50
CA SER A 351 25.20 5.47 -2.29
C SER A 351 25.68 4.08 -2.73
N HIS A 352 25.27 3.02 -2.04
CA HIS A 352 25.64 1.67 -2.45
C HIS A 352 25.03 1.37 -3.82
N TRP A 353 25.83 0.79 -4.71
CA TRP A 353 25.39 0.33 -6.02
C TRP A 353 25.37 -1.18 -6.07
N PHE A 354 24.34 -1.72 -6.72
CA PHE A 354 24.25 -3.13 -7.07
C PHE A 354 23.98 -3.24 -8.56
N HIS A 355 24.04 -4.47 -9.08
CA HIS A 355 23.68 -4.71 -10.46
C HIS A 355 22.88 -5.99 -10.59
N GLN A 356 22.01 -6.01 -11.59
CA GLN A 356 21.05 -7.08 -11.83
C GLN A 356 21.10 -7.48 -13.29
N GLU A 357 20.85 -8.76 -13.57
CA GLU A 357 20.72 -9.30 -14.92
C GLU A 357 19.73 -8.46 -15.73
N TYR A 358 20.17 -8.02 -16.90
CA TYR A 358 19.34 -7.24 -17.81
C TYR A 358 18.26 -8.12 -18.42
N VAL A 359 17.01 -7.70 -18.28
CA VAL A 359 15.85 -8.33 -18.94
C VAL A 359 15.30 -7.37 -19.97
N LYS A 360 15.36 -7.78 -21.25
CA LYS A 360 14.93 -6.93 -22.36
C LYS A 360 13.46 -6.53 -22.25
N LEU A 361 12.56 -7.50 -22.02
CA LEU A 361 11.12 -7.21 -21.97
C LEU A 361 10.75 -6.29 -20.81
N LEU A 362 11.40 -6.40 -19.66
CA LEU A 362 11.21 -5.45 -18.55
C LEU A 362 11.53 -4.00 -18.96
N SER A 363 12.50 -3.80 -19.85
CA SER A 363 12.83 -2.45 -20.34
C SER A 363 11.86 -1.90 -21.40
N GLU A 364 10.99 -2.76 -21.93
CA GLU A 364 10.00 -2.41 -22.95
C GLU A 364 8.60 -2.27 -22.34
N VAL A 365 8.22 -3.21 -21.48
CA VAL A 365 6.90 -3.34 -20.88
C VAL A 365 7.02 -3.87 -19.45
N GLU A 366 6.39 -3.15 -18.52
CA GLU A 366 6.25 -3.54 -17.12
C GLU A 366 4.76 -3.55 -16.74
N LEU A 367 4.30 -4.65 -16.17
CA LEU A 367 2.96 -4.78 -15.61
C LEU A 367 2.99 -4.33 -14.16
N ARG A 368 2.14 -3.37 -13.78
CA ARG A 368 2.02 -2.89 -12.40
C ARG A 368 0.72 -3.42 -11.81
N VAL A 369 0.83 -4.48 -11.02
CA VAL A 369 -0.29 -5.23 -10.45
C VAL A 369 -0.63 -4.67 -9.07
N PHE A 370 -1.79 -4.04 -8.94
CA PHE A 370 -2.30 -3.52 -7.68
C PHE A 370 -3.07 -4.61 -6.94
N ILE A 371 -2.63 -4.91 -5.73
CA ILE A 371 -3.21 -5.94 -4.87
C ILE A 371 -3.65 -5.27 -3.57
N ALA A 372 -4.86 -5.57 -3.12
CA ALA A 372 -5.35 -5.18 -1.80
C ALA A 372 -5.91 -6.39 -1.07
N THR A 373 -5.97 -6.33 0.26
CA THR A 373 -6.49 -7.44 1.05
C THR A 373 -8.01 -7.42 1.14
N ARG A 374 -8.61 -8.62 1.17
CA ARG A 374 -10.03 -8.85 1.41
C ARG A 374 -10.24 -9.87 2.52
N PRO A 375 -11.38 -9.85 3.21
CA PRO A 375 -11.71 -10.86 4.21
C PRO A 375 -11.72 -12.26 3.60
N ASP A 376 -10.99 -13.17 4.22
CA ASP A 376 -10.93 -14.57 3.85
C ASP A 376 -10.62 -15.42 5.09
N PRO A 377 -11.58 -16.22 5.59
CA PRO A 377 -11.39 -17.05 6.78
C PRO A 377 -10.21 -18.02 6.67
N ASN A 378 -9.79 -18.37 5.45
CA ASN A 378 -8.67 -19.27 5.20
C ASN A 378 -7.37 -18.52 4.84
N GLY A 379 -7.43 -17.19 4.69
CA GLY A 379 -6.28 -16.35 4.40
C GLY A 379 -5.44 -16.06 5.65
N PHE A 380 -4.22 -15.56 5.44
CA PHE A 380 -3.35 -15.14 6.54
C PHE A 380 -4.03 -14.05 7.37
N ARG A 381 -4.17 -14.30 8.68
CA ARG A 381 -4.85 -13.39 9.63
C ARG A 381 -6.28 -13.04 9.20
N GLY A 382 -6.97 -13.97 8.53
CA GLY A 382 -8.33 -13.75 8.04
C GLY A 382 -8.40 -12.86 6.79
N LEU A 383 -7.28 -12.67 6.09
CA LEU A 383 -7.17 -11.82 4.90
C LEU A 383 -6.45 -12.53 3.76
N SER A 384 -6.96 -12.42 2.53
CA SER A 384 -6.25 -12.83 1.30
C SER A 384 -6.15 -11.66 0.32
N GLY A 385 -5.17 -11.72 -0.57
CA GLY A 385 -4.96 -10.76 -1.63
C GLY A 385 -6.02 -10.86 -2.74
N GLU A 386 -6.34 -9.72 -3.32
CA GLU A 386 -7.15 -9.59 -4.52
C GLU A 386 -6.46 -8.64 -5.49
N VAL A 387 -6.27 -9.09 -6.75
CA VAL A 387 -5.79 -8.21 -7.81
C VAL A 387 -6.90 -7.25 -8.18
N ILE A 388 -6.70 -5.98 -7.88
CA ILE A 388 -7.67 -4.91 -8.11
C ILE A 388 -7.60 -4.45 -9.55
N ARG A 389 -6.38 -4.13 -10.02
CA ARG A 389 -6.11 -3.65 -11.37
C ARG A 389 -4.68 -3.99 -11.78
N VAL A 390 -4.49 -4.10 -13.09
CA VAL A 390 -3.17 -4.24 -13.72
C VAL A 390 -3.00 -3.06 -14.66
N CYS A 391 -2.04 -2.19 -14.35
CA CYS A 391 -1.55 -1.21 -15.30
C CYS A 391 -0.42 -1.81 -16.13
N CYS A 392 -0.19 -1.23 -17.29
CA CYS A 392 0.96 -1.46 -18.13
C CYS A 392 1.70 -0.14 -18.27
N THR A 393 3.01 -0.14 -18.01
CA THR A 393 3.89 0.99 -18.31
C THR A 393 4.85 0.61 -19.42
N GLN A 394 4.87 1.45 -20.46
CA GLN A 394 5.69 1.27 -21.65
C GLN A 394 6.52 2.52 -21.89
N ARG A 395 7.77 2.34 -22.34
CA ARG A 395 8.64 3.46 -22.69
C ARG A 395 8.52 3.77 -24.18
N THR A 396 8.05 4.96 -24.51
CA THR A 396 7.96 5.46 -25.90
C THR A 396 8.93 6.63 -26.06
N GLY A 397 10.14 6.33 -26.51
CA GLY A 397 11.22 7.33 -26.56
C GLY A 397 11.65 7.75 -25.15
N ASN A 398 11.44 9.02 -24.82
CA ASN A 398 11.73 9.58 -23.49
C ASN A 398 10.53 9.54 -22.55
N GLU A 399 9.33 9.29 -23.05
CA GLU A 399 8.10 9.31 -22.25
C GLU A 399 7.77 7.92 -21.71
N ILE A 400 7.14 7.89 -20.54
CA ILE A 400 6.51 6.70 -19.98
C ILE A 400 5.01 6.83 -20.21
N ILE A 401 4.44 5.87 -20.93
CA ILE A 401 3.00 5.77 -21.13
C ILE A 401 2.47 4.75 -20.14
N ALA A 402 1.44 5.12 -19.38
CA ALA A 402 0.70 4.22 -18.52
C ALA A 402 -0.72 4.00 -19.07
N THR A 403 -1.19 2.76 -19.08
CA THR A 403 -2.56 2.38 -19.47
C THR A 403 -3.04 1.19 -18.66
N GLU A 404 -4.35 0.95 -18.61
CA GLU A 404 -4.86 -0.35 -18.15
C GLU A 404 -4.38 -1.47 -19.09
N ALA A 405 -3.89 -2.58 -18.52
CA ALA A 405 -3.43 -3.72 -19.30
C ALA A 405 -4.60 -4.42 -19.99
N ALA A 406 -4.63 -4.34 -21.31
CA ALA A 406 -5.59 -5.03 -22.18
C ALA A 406 -5.11 -6.43 -22.59
N ASP A 407 -5.98 -7.27 -23.14
CA ASP A 407 -5.69 -8.66 -23.49
C ASP A 407 -4.43 -8.80 -24.38
N ASN A 408 -4.28 -7.92 -25.37
CA ASN A 408 -3.11 -7.87 -26.24
C ASN A 408 -1.79 -7.55 -25.52
N THR A 409 -1.84 -6.92 -24.34
CA THR A 409 -0.66 -6.67 -23.51
C THR A 409 -0.10 -7.98 -22.96
N TYR A 410 -0.99 -8.86 -22.47
CA TYR A 410 -0.59 -10.18 -21.96
C TYR A 410 -0.13 -11.08 -23.11
N GLU A 411 -0.85 -11.08 -24.24
CA GLU A 411 -0.46 -11.83 -25.44
C GLU A 411 0.92 -11.40 -25.96
N GLY A 412 1.21 -10.10 -25.95
CA GLY A 412 2.51 -9.54 -26.35
C GLY A 412 3.66 -9.96 -25.43
N LEU A 413 3.37 -10.38 -24.21
CA LEU A 413 4.34 -10.97 -23.26
C LEU A 413 4.33 -12.51 -23.32
N GLY A 414 3.45 -13.12 -24.12
CA GLY A 414 3.28 -14.57 -24.21
C GLY A 414 2.69 -15.17 -22.92
N THR A 415 1.92 -14.39 -22.16
CA THR A 415 1.25 -14.81 -20.93
C THR A 415 -0.25 -14.56 -21.02
N SER A 416 -1.00 -14.89 -19.96
CA SER A 416 -2.41 -14.54 -19.82
C SER A 416 -2.64 -13.67 -18.60
N LYS A 417 -3.79 -13.01 -18.56
CA LYS A 417 -4.24 -12.25 -17.39
C LYS A 417 -4.34 -13.15 -16.15
N GLU A 418 -4.89 -14.35 -16.31
CA GLU A 418 -5.03 -15.34 -15.24
C GLU A 418 -3.68 -15.76 -14.68
N ALA A 419 -2.70 -16.06 -15.55
CA ALA A 419 -1.36 -16.43 -15.14
C ALA A 419 -0.66 -15.30 -14.37
N VAL A 420 -0.82 -14.04 -14.82
CA VAL A 420 -0.32 -12.87 -14.09
C VAL A 420 -0.99 -12.75 -12.73
N HIS A 421 -2.31 -12.90 -12.65
CA HIS A 421 -3.04 -12.80 -11.39
C HIS A 421 -2.62 -13.89 -10.40
N GLU A 422 -2.60 -15.16 -10.83
CA GLU A 422 -2.21 -16.30 -9.99
C GLU A 422 -0.77 -16.16 -9.50
N PHE A 423 0.17 -15.81 -10.39
CA PHE A 423 1.56 -15.57 -10.02
C PHE A 423 1.70 -14.43 -9.01
N SER A 424 1.03 -13.30 -9.26
CA SER A 424 1.10 -12.12 -8.39
C SER A 424 0.58 -12.40 -6.99
N LEU A 425 -0.56 -13.10 -6.90
CA LEU A 425 -1.15 -13.49 -5.62
C LEU A 425 -0.26 -14.51 -4.89
N GLY A 426 0.33 -15.47 -5.61
CA GLY A 426 1.27 -16.43 -5.02
C GLY A 426 2.50 -15.76 -4.39
N VAL A 427 3.07 -14.75 -5.04
CA VAL A 427 4.18 -13.98 -4.47
C VAL A 427 3.71 -13.08 -3.32
N PHE A 428 2.57 -12.41 -3.47
CA PHE A 428 1.99 -11.56 -2.43
C PHE A 428 1.74 -12.32 -1.13
N GLU A 429 1.12 -13.50 -1.20
CA GLU A 429 0.87 -14.32 -0.01
C GLU A 429 2.16 -14.88 0.61
N ALA A 430 3.16 -15.22 -0.21
CA ALA A 430 4.46 -15.65 0.29
C ALA A 430 5.19 -14.52 1.05
N LEU A 431 5.09 -13.27 0.60
CA LEU A 431 5.64 -12.10 1.29
C LEU A 431 4.96 -11.85 2.65
N ARG A 432 3.66 -12.17 2.76
CA ARG A 432 2.86 -12.03 3.99
C ARG A 432 3.04 -13.16 5.00
N ASP A 433 3.62 -14.28 4.59
CA ASP A 433 3.82 -15.44 5.46
C ASP A 433 4.98 -15.20 6.45
N HIS A 434 4.63 -15.25 7.73
CA HIS A 434 5.57 -15.18 8.86
C HIS A 434 6.68 -16.22 8.85
N ASN A 435 6.50 -17.37 8.20
CA ASN A 435 7.51 -18.43 8.12
C ASN A 435 8.79 -17.97 7.41
N PHE A 436 8.68 -16.93 6.58
CA PHE A 436 9.82 -16.35 5.90
C PHE A 436 10.50 -15.23 6.73
N GLY A 437 10.09 -15.01 7.98
CA GLY A 437 10.74 -14.06 8.90
C GLY A 437 10.50 -12.58 8.57
N TRP A 438 9.66 -12.28 7.58
CA TRP A 438 9.46 -10.93 7.06
C TRP A 438 8.31 -10.15 7.71
N ALA A 439 7.65 -10.70 8.73
CA ALA A 439 6.44 -10.13 9.33
C ALA A 439 6.58 -8.67 9.80
N ARG A 440 7.81 -8.20 10.10
CA ARG A 440 8.09 -6.80 10.48
C ARG A 440 8.40 -5.85 9.31
N ARG A 441 8.67 -6.38 8.13
CA ARG A 441 9.12 -5.62 6.93
C ARG A 441 8.07 -5.53 5.82
N PHE A 442 6.95 -6.24 5.99
CA PHE A 442 5.83 -6.28 5.06
C PHE A 442 4.49 -6.17 5.80
N GLU A 443 4.46 -5.50 6.96
CA GLU A 443 3.24 -5.22 7.70
C GLU A 443 2.25 -4.43 6.82
N THR A 444 2.75 -3.58 5.94
CA THR A 444 1.87 -2.82 5.03
C THR A 444 1.15 -3.67 3.99
N LEU A 445 1.64 -4.89 3.71
CA LEU A 445 0.98 -5.82 2.78
C LEU A 445 -0.32 -6.37 3.38
N GLU A 446 -0.58 -6.17 4.68
CA GLU A 446 -1.89 -6.45 5.26
C GLU A 446 -2.99 -5.51 4.74
N VAL A 447 -2.60 -4.40 4.11
CA VAL A 447 -3.51 -3.50 3.39
C VAL A 447 -3.38 -3.73 1.88
N GLY A 448 -2.14 -3.74 1.38
CA GLY A 448 -1.87 -4.06 -0.02
C GLY A 448 -0.57 -3.48 -0.55
N CYS A 449 -0.34 -3.67 -1.84
CA CYS A 449 0.86 -3.21 -2.54
C CYS A 449 0.64 -3.08 -4.05
N ARG A 450 1.66 -2.59 -4.74
CA ARG A 450 1.86 -2.72 -6.18
C ARG A 450 3.05 -3.63 -6.43
N LEU A 451 2.87 -4.66 -7.25
CA LEU A 451 3.96 -5.49 -7.76
C LEU A 451 4.28 -5.07 -9.19
N ASP A 452 5.55 -4.79 -9.46
CA ASP A 452 6.04 -4.48 -10.79
C ASP A 452 6.55 -5.80 -11.39
N ILE A 453 5.92 -6.27 -12.47
CA ILE A 453 6.06 -7.62 -13.01
C ILE A 453 6.44 -7.56 -14.48
N SER A 454 7.29 -8.49 -14.90
CA SER A 454 7.56 -8.73 -16.31
C SER A 454 7.81 -10.22 -16.57
N VAL A 455 8.14 -10.55 -17.81
CA VAL A 455 8.53 -11.90 -18.23
C VAL A 455 9.99 -11.90 -18.66
N LYS A 456 10.70 -12.99 -18.40
CA LYS A 456 12.11 -13.13 -18.76
C LYS A 456 12.36 -12.98 -20.27
N GLU A 457 11.58 -13.71 -21.04
CA GLU A 457 11.53 -13.72 -22.50
C GLU A 457 10.08 -13.96 -22.94
N LEU A 458 9.78 -13.81 -24.24
CA LEU A 458 8.42 -13.99 -24.76
C LEU A 458 7.91 -15.41 -24.46
N GLY A 459 6.82 -15.53 -23.70
CA GLY A 459 6.29 -16.82 -23.24
C GLY A 459 7.12 -17.51 -22.15
N GLY A 460 8.11 -16.80 -21.59
CA GLY A 460 8.95 -17.27 -20.49
C GLY A 460 8.31 -17.06 -19.12
N PRO A 461 9.05 -17.39 -18.04
CA PRO A 461 8.54 -17.24 -16.68
C PRO A 461 8.28 -15.78 -16.31
N LEU A 462 7.20 -15.57 -15.56
CA LEU A 462 6.91 -14.32 -14.86
C LEU A 462 7.87 -14.13 -13.68
N PHE A 463 8.20 -12.88 -13.39
CA PHE A 463 8.95 -12.48 -12.21
C PHE A 463 8.50 -11.11 -11.72
N VAL A 464 8.57 -10.89 -10.41
CA VAL A 464 8.41 -9.55 -9.82
C VAL A 464 9.76 -8.82 -9.93
N ASN A 465 9.82 -7.61 -10.45
CA ASN A 465 11.02 -6.78 -10.41
C ASN A 465 11.11 -6.01 -9.08
N GLU A 466 9.99 -5.41 -8.63
CA GLU A 466 9.93 -4.50 -7.49
C GLU A 466 8.58 -4.62 -6.74
N ILE A 467 8.60 -4.35 -5.43
CA ILE A 467 7.41 -4.24 -4.59
C ILE A 467 7.31 -2.79 -4.11
N THR A 468 6.17 -2.14 -4.31
CA THR A 468 5.90 -0.83 -3.72
C THR A 468 4.71 -0.92 -2.79
N ARG A 469 4.87 -0.49 -1.53
CA ARG A 469 3.81 -0.51 -0.51
C ARG A 469 2.68 0.43 -0.90
N TRP A 470 1.45 0.12 -0.51
CA TRP A 470 0.27 0.92 -0.91
C TRP A 470 0.42 2.40 -0.54
N ASN A 471 0.90 2.71 0.67
CA ASN A 471 1.04 4.08 1.17
C ASN A 471 2.17 4.88 0.51
N GLY A 472 2.97 4.24 -0.36
CA GLY A 472 4.02 4.90 -1.15
C GLY A 472 4.01 4.58 -2.65
N ALA A 473 3.03 3.83 -3.15
CA ALA A 473 2.95 3.50 -4.57
C ALA A 473 2.28 4.60 -5.37
N ASN A 474 2.82 5.02 -6.51
CA ASN A 474 2.02 5.76 -7.50
C ASN A 474 0.90 4.83 -8.02
N TYR A 475 -0.34 5.32 -8.01
CA TYR A 475 -1.53 4.55 -8.34
C TYR A 475 -1.89 4.59 -9.82
N PHE A 476 -1.36 5.54 -10.60
CA PHE A 476 -1.69 5.67 -12.02
C PHE A 476 -3.20 5.80 -12.26
N ALA A 477 -3.92 6.41 -11.31
CA ALA A 477 -5.36 6.26 -11.24
C ALA A 477 -6.08 6.88 -12.45
N ASP A 478 -5.59 8.04 -12.93
CA ASP A 478 -6.09 8.68 -14.14
C ASP A 478 -5.91 7.84 -15.41
N TYR A 479 -4.93 6.92 -15.41
CA TYR A 479 -4.54 6.13 -16.57
C TYR A 479 -5.16 4.74 -16.60
N CYS A 480 -5.40 4.16 -15.42
CA CYS A 480 -5.77 2.75 -15.30
C CYS A 480 -7.08 2.51 -14.54
N THR A 481 -7.70 3.56 -14.02
CA THR A 481 -8.98 3.44 -13.35
C THR A 481 -9.99 4.29 -14.09
N GLY A 482 -11.22 3.80 -14.29
CA GLY A 482 -12.27 4.64 -14.89
C GLY A 482 -12.63 5.80 -13.97
N ALA A 483 -13.22 6.86 -14.53
CA ALA A 483 -13.75 7.98 -13.74
C ALA A 483 -14.65 7.48 -12.59
N PRO A 484 -14.54 8.03 -11.36
CA PRO A 484 -13.80 9.24 -10.99
C PRO A 484 -12.34 8.98 -10.56
N HIS A 485 -11.69 7.94 -11.08
CA HIS A 485 -10.27 7.68 -10.82
C HIS A 485 -9.90 7.43 -9.34
N ALA A 486 -10.89 7.11 -8.49
CA ALA A 486 -10.73 6.93 -7.05
C ALA A 486 -10.74 5.45 -6.60
N LEU A 487 -10.76 4.50 -7.54
CA LEU A 487 -10.91 3.08 -7.26
C LEU A 487 -9.81 2.56 -6.32
N LEU A 488 -8.55 2.82 -6.65
CA LEU A 488 -7.40 2.33 -5.87
C LEU A 488 -7.36 2.96 -4.48
N CYS A 489 -7.55 4.28 -4.37
CA CYS A 489 -7.65 4.98 -3.10
C CYS A 489 -8.74 4.36 -2.21
N SER A 490 -9.95 4.19 -2.74
CA SER A 490 -11.09 3.63 -2.01
C SER A 490 -10.86 2.19 -1.57
N THR A 491 -10.22 1.39 -2.42
CA THR A 491 -9.95 -0.02 -2.13
C THR A 491 -8.88 -0.17 -1.04
N PHE A 492 -7.81 0.62 -1.07
CA PHE A 492 -6.81 0.60 -0.01
C PHE A 492 -7.38 1.12 1.31
N VAL A 493 -8.23 2.15 1.32
CA VAL A 493 -8.92 2.61 2.54
C VAL A 493 -9.78 1.51 3.15
N LYS A 494 -10.55 0.78 2.32
CA LYS A 494 -11.36 -0.35 2.81
C LYS A 494 -10.50 -1.47 3.41
N SER A 495 -9.34 -1.69 2.82
CA SER A 495 -8.39 -2.71 3.29
C SER A 495 -7.71 -2.26 4.58
N TRP A 496 -7.34 -0.98 4.67
CA TRP A 496 -6.86 -0.32 5.89
C TRP A 496 -7.86 -0.45 7.03
N ALA A 497 -9.14 -0.11 6.81
CA ALA A 497 -10.15 -0.16 7.87
C ALA A 497 -10.24 -1.56 8.52
N ARG A 498 -10.14 -2.63 7.71
CA ARG A 498 -10.15 -4.02 8.19
C ARG A 498 -8.90 -4.34 9.00
N TRP A 499 -7.74 -3.94 8.50
CA TRP A 499 -6.49 -4.16 9.22
C TRP A 499 -6.43 -3.35 10.52
N TYR A 500 -6.92 -2.11 10.48
CA TYR A 500 -7.03 -1.23 11.64
C TYR A 500 -7.95 -1.80 12.72
N GLU A 501 -9.10 -2.37 12.34
CA GLU A 501 -9.98 -3.09 13.28
C GLU A 501 -9.25 -4.26 13.97
N GLN A 502 -8.38 -4.98 13.24
CA GLN A 502 -7.57 -6.04 13.83
C GLN A 502 -6.45 -5.50 14.74
N LEU A 503 -5.80 -4.41 14.34
CA LEU A 503 -4.74 -3.75 15.11
C LEU A 503 -5.29 -3.25 16.44
N VAL A 504 -6.44 -2.56 16.41
CA VAL A 504 -7.11 -2.00 17.59
C VAL A 504 -7.76 -3.10 18.43
N GLY A 505 -8.33 -4.13 17.81
CA GLY A 505 -8.95 -5.25 18.52
C GLY A 505 -7.95 -6.17 19.27
N GLN A 506 -6.65 -6.05 18.99
CA GLN A 506 -5.57 -6.77 19.67
C GLN A 506 -4.86 -5.94 20.76
N ALA A 507 -5.11 -4.63 20.82
CA ALA A 507 -4.44 -3.67 21.69
C ALA A 507 -5.27 -3.32 22.93
#